data_AF-A0AAV7TUV6-F1
#
_entry.id   AF-A0AAV7TUV6-F1
#
_cell.length_a   1.000
_cell.length_b   1.000
_cell.length_c   1.000
_cell.angle_alpha   90.00
_cell.angle_beta   90.00
_cell.angle_gamma   90.00
#
_symmetry.space_group_name_H-M   'P 1'
#
loop_
_entity.id
_entity.type
_entity.pdbx_description
1 polymer ?
#
loop_
_entity_poly.entity_id
_entity_poly.type
_entity_poly.pdbx_seq_one_letter_code
_entity_poly.pdbx_strand_id
1 'polypeptide(L)'
;MLVKTPSLDRFLEMPPEAQTEHPETEGPVTHFFCGTLFTSLKDDLHMVKRELSQDLKVVQKNLAEIGDRVATLEDNASGRDEELENLQQEVIRLKEQQMDLKVYTEDLENRLWCNNICIRDTPMEPEGEDINSYVKALFAQILGPSAPEVQVHRAHRRSLQHWR
;
A
#
# COMPACT_ATOMS: atom_id res chain seq x y z
N MET A 1 38.58 15.60 -1.34
CA MET A 1 38.89 15.93 0.07
C MET A 1 39.96 14.96 0.54
N LEU A 2 41.21 15.45 0.65
CA LEU A 2 42.37 14.68 1.08
C LEU A 2 42.69 15.10 2.52
N VAL A 3 42.52 14.18 3.47
CA VAL A 3 42.85 14.42 4.88
C VAL A 3 44.36 14.27 5.05
N LYS A 4 45.02 15.39 5.37
CA LYS A 4 46.43 15.48 5.74
C LYS A 4 46.63 14.93 7.15
N THR A 5 47.48 13.92 7.31
CA THR A 5 48.02 13.47 8.60
C THR A 5 49.12 14.43 9.07
N PRO A 6 49.21 14.79 10.37
CA PRO A 6 50.37 15.51 10.88
C PRO A 6 51.54 14.58 11.19
N SER A 7 52.72 15.01 10.77
CA SER A 7 54.03 14.39 10.98
C SER A 7 54.46 14.42 12.45
N LEU A 8 55.01 13.30 12.91
CA LEU A 8 55.47 13.04 14.26
C LEU A 8 56.96 13.38 14.39
N ASP A 9 57.32 14.65 14.14
CA ASP A 9 58.71 15.14 14.26
C ASP A 9 58.75 16.41 15.12
N ARG A 10 58.67 16.23 16.44
CA ARG A 10 59.20 17.15 17.45
C ARG A 10 58.91 16.58 18.83
N PHE A 11 59.97 16.20 19.55
CA PHE A 11 60.18 16.32 20.99
C PHE A 11 61.23 15.28 21.40
N LEU A 12 62.48 15.54 21.02
CA LEU A 12 63.67 14.91 21.59
C LEU A 12 64.59 16.04 22.06
N GLU A 13 64.23 16.66 23.19
CA GLU A 13 65.17 17.42 24.01
C GLU A 13 64.86 17.10 25.47
N MET A 14 65.60 16.13 26.02
CA MET A 14 65.68 15.90 27.46
C MET A 14 66.74 16.83 28.06
N PRO A 15 66.46 17.55 29.17
CA PRO A 15 67.49 18.25 29.95
C PRO A 15 68.25 17.27 30.87
N PRO A 16 69.46 17.64 31.35
CA PRO A 16 70.40 16.72 31.98
C PRO A 16 70.04 16.38 33.43
N GLU A 17 70.55 15.22 33.85
CA GLU A 17 70.36 14.53 35.12
C GLU A 17 70.53 15.41 36.37
N ALA A 18 69.53 15.40 37.23
CA ALA A 18 69.69 15.74 38.64
C ALA A 18 69.70 14.43 39.44
N GLN A 19 70.88 14.07 39.97
CA GLN A 19 71.06 12.95 40.89
C GLN A 19 70.42 13.32 42.23
N THR A 20 69.30 12.69 42.55
CA THR A 20 68.72 12.73 43.90
C THR A 20 69.05 11.41 44.57
N GLU A 21 70.00 11.43 45.50
CA GLU A 21 70.28 10.30 46.39
C GLU A 21 69.03 9.98 47.21
N HIS A 22 68.50 8.76 47.06
CA HIS A 22 67.44 8.22 47.90
C HIS A 22 68.03 7.20 48.87
N PRO A 23 67.70 7.26 50.18
CA PRO A 23 68.24 6.35 51.17
C PRO A 23 67.66 4.94 50.97
N GLU A 24 68.56 3.97 50.89
CA GLU A 24 68.24 2.54 50.93
C GLU A 24 67.47 2.23 52.22
N THR A 25 66.18 1.98 52.07
CA THR A 25 65.36 1.36 53.11
C THR A 25 64.92 0.01 52.59
N GLU A 26 65.77 -1.01 52.80
CA GLU A 26 65.43 -2.40 52.55
C GLU A 26 64.37 -2.86 53.58
N GLY A 27 63.11 -2.79 53.17
CA GLY A 27 61.99 -3.42 53.85
C GLY A 27 61.27 -4.40 52.91
N PRO A 28 60.74 -5.53 53.40
CA PRO A 28 60.09 -6.52 52.56
C PRO A 28 58.67 -6.05 52.19
N VAL A 29 58.54 -5.20 51.17
CA VAL A 29 57.23 -4.66 50.73
C VAL A 29 56.85 -5.09 49.31
N THR A 30 57.76 -5.72 48.55
CA THR A 30 57.55 -5.95 47.11
C THR A 30 56.76 -7.24 46.76
N HIS A 31 56.79 -8.27 47.61
CA HIS A 31 56.16 -9.56 47.28
C HIS A 31 54.66 -9.63 47.60
N PHE A 32 54.20 -8.94 48.66
CA PHE A 32 52.80 -8.98 49.10
C PHE A 32 51.90 -8.12 48.20
N PHE A 33 52.42 -6.99 47.71
CA PHE A 33 51.69 -6.05 46.85
C PHE A 33 51.52 -6.58 45.41
N CYS A 34 52.48 -7.36 44.92
CA CYS A 34 52.41 -7.99 43.59
C CYS A 34 51.36 -9.12 43.53
N GLY A 35 51.22 -9.90 44.61
CA GLY A 35 50.23 -10.98 44.68
C GLY A 35 48.79 -10.47 44.65
N THR A 36 48.48 -9.39 45.38
CA THR A 36 47.14 -8.80 45.44
C THR A 36 46.72 -8.13 44.14
N LEU A 37 47.65 -7.45 43.45
CA LEU A 37 47.40 -6.86 42.12
C LEU A 37 47.14 -7.96 41.07
N PHE A 38 47.92 -9.04 41.09
CA PHE A 38 47.71 -10.15 40.17
C PHE A 38 46.37 -10.86 40.39
N THR A 39 45.96 -11.06 41.65
CA THR A 39 44.63 -11.62 41.95
C THR A 39 43.51 -10.67 41.52
N SER A 40 43.64 -9.36 41.77
CA SER A 40 42.65 -8.36 41.33
C SER A 40 42.48 -8.36 39.81
N LEU A 41 43.58 -8.34 39.06
CA LEU A 41 43.54 -8.38 37.60
C LEU A 41 42.92 -9.68 37.06
N LYS A 42 43.20 -10.81 37.72
CA LYS A 42 42.61 -12.10 37.38
C LYS A 42 41.09 -12.10 37.60
N ASP A 43 40.64 -11.52 38.71
CA ASP A 43 39.21 -11.40 39.02
C ASP A 43 38.50 -10.47 38.03
N ASP A 44 39.12 -9.33 37.67
CA ASP A 44 38.62 -8.42 36.65
C ASP A 44 38.52 -9.11 35.28
N LEU A 45 39.54 -9.89 34.89
CA LEU A 45 39.52 -10.67 33.65
C LEU A 45 38.40 -11.71 33.65
N HIS A 46 38.18 -12.39 34.78
CA HIS A 46 37.07 -13.33 34.93
C HIS A 46 35.71 -12.63 34.93
N MET A 47 35.61 -11.41 35.46
CA MET A 47 34.40 -10.58 35.40
C MET A 47 34.09 -10.18 33.97
N VAL A 48 35.04 -9.56 33.26
CA VAL A 48 34.89 -9.17 31.85
C VAL A 48 34.54 -10.37 30.97
N LYS A 49 35.20 -11.52 31.18
CA LYS A 49 34.87 -12.75 30.44
C LYS A 49 33.43 -13.20 30.68
N ARG A 50 32.92 -13.10 31.91
CA ARG A 50 31.53 -13.46 32.24
C ARG A 50 30.55 -12.50 31.60
N GLU A 51 30.79 -11.20 31.69
CA GLU A 51 29.95 -10.16 31.09
C GLU A 51 29.88 -10.34 29.57
N LEU A 52 31.03 -10.48 28.90
CA LEU A 52 31.07 -10.71 27.45
C LEU A 52 30.33 -12.00 27.04
N SER A 53 30.47 -13.07 27.84
CA SER A 53 29.75 -14.32 27.57
C SER A 53 28.24 -14.18 27.75
N GLN A 54 27.81 -13.32 28.68
CA GLN A 54 26.40 -13.03 28.90
C GLN A 54 25.84 -12.16 27.77
N ASP A 55 26.56 -11.11 27.38
CA ASP A 55 26.16 -10.22 26.27
C ASP A 55 26.08 -10.98 24.95
N LEU A 56 27.04 -11.87 24.67
CA LEU A 56 26.98 -12.73 23.49
C LEU A 56 25.74 -13.62 23.48
N LYS A 57 25.32 -14.16 24.62
CA LYS A 57 24.08 -14.95 24.72
C LYS A 57 22.84 -14.09 24.44
N VAL A 58 22.83 -12.85 24.94
CA VAL A 58 21.73 -11.90 24.68
C VAL A 58 21.67 -11.56 23.20
N VAL A 59 22.81 -11.25 22.57
CA VAL A 59 22.88 -10.97 21.13
C VAL A 59 22.42 -12.16 20.30
N GLN A 60 22.86 -13.38 20.64
CA GLN A 60 22.43 -14.60 19.95
C GLN A 60 20.92 -14.81 20.06
N LYS A 61 20.34 -14.59 21.25
CA LYS A 61 18.90 -14.67 21.47
C LYS A 61 18.16 -13.63 20.64
N ASN A 62 18.58 -12.37 20.68
CA ASN A 62 17.96 -11.29 19.93
C ASN A 62 18.04 -11.54 18.42
N LEU A 63 19.16 -12.10 17.94
CA LEU A 63 19.32 -12.45 16.53
C LEU A 63 18.36 -13.55 16.10
N ALA A 64 18.16 -14.58 16.94
CA ALA A 64 17.17 -15.62 16.69
C ALA A 64 15.74 -15.05 16.63
N GLU A 65 15.36 -14.22 17.61
CA GLU A 65 14.04 -13.57 17.63
C GLU A 65 13.81 -12.65 16.42
N ILE A 66 14.85 -11.94 15.95
CA ILE A 66 14.78 -11.16 14.71
C ILE A 66 14.59 -12.08 13.51
N GLY A 67 15.31 -13.21 13.44
CA GLY A 67 15.14 -14.21 12.39
C GLY A 67 13.70 -14.71 12.29
N ASP A 68 13.10 -15.09 13.42
CA ASP A 68 11.72 -15.57 13.47
C ASP A 68 10.71 -14.49 13.02
N ARG A 69 10.95 -13.24 13.43
CA ARG A 69 10.12 -12.10 13.02
C ARG A 69 10.23 -11.81 11.53
N VAL A 70 11.43 -11.91 10.97
CA VAL A 70 11.66 -11.72 9.52
C VAL A 70 10.96 -12.82 8.74
N ALA A 71 11.12 -14.09 9.12
CA ALA A 71 10.42 -15.20 8.47
C ALA A 71 8.89 -15.00 8.50
N THR A 72 8.34 -14.59 9.64
CA THR A 72 6.90 -14.29 9.76
C THR A 72 6.47 -13.14 8.86
N LEU A 73 7.30 -12.11 8.70
CA LEU A 73 7.01 -11.00 7.80
C LEU A 73 7.07 -11.41 6.33
N GLU A 74 8.02 -12.27 5.96
CA GLU A 74 8.15 -12.83 4.62
C GLU A 74 6.93 -13.68 4.26
N ASP A 75 6.52 -14.60 5.14
CA ASP A 75 5.32 -15.42 4.95
C ASP A 75 4.06 -14.56 4.79
N ASN A 76 3.91 -13.53 5.63
CA ASN A 76 2.79 -12.60 5.54
C ASN A 76 2.81 -11.77 4.25
N ALA A 77 3.99 -11.37 3.78
CA ALA A 77 4.14 -10.63 2.54
C ALA A 77 3.72 -11.51 1.34
N SER A 78 4.22 -12.75 1.28
CA SER A 78 3.83 -13.70 0.24
C SER A 78 2.32 -13.97 0.24
N GLY A 79 1.71 -14.20 1.40
CA GLY A 79 0.25 -14.39 1.49
C GLY A 79 -0.55 -13.18 1.03
N ARG A 80 -0.05 -11.96 1.27
CA ARG A 80 -0.69 -10.72 0.78
C ARG A 80 -0.53 -10.52 -0.72
N ASP A 81 0.60 -10.88 -1.28
CA ASP A 81 0.81 -10.81 -2.73
C ASP A 81 -0.15 -11.76 -3.47
N GLU A 82 -0.35 -12.98 -2.95
CA GLU A 82 -1.35 -13.91 -3.47
C GLU A 82 -2.79 -13.37 -3.35
N GLU A 83 -3.14 -12.77 -2.21
CA GLU A 83 -4.46 -12.14 -2.03
C GLU A 83 -4.68 -10.99 -3.01
N LEU A 84 -3.67 -10.15 -3.23
CA LEU A 84 -3.74 -9.05 -4.19
C LEU A 84 -3.92 -9.55 -5.62
N GLU A 85 -3.22 -10.61 -6.01
CA GLU A 85 -3.39 -11.21 -7.34
C GLU A 85 -4.82 -11.74 -7.54
N ASN A 86 -5.35 -12.45 -6.55
CA ASN A 86 -6.72 -12.96 -6.58
C ASN A 86 -7.76 -11.82 -6.69
N LEU A 87 -7.59 -10.74 -5.91
CA LEU A 87 -8.47 -9.57 -5.97
C LEU A 87 -8.40 -8.87 -7.33
N GLN A 88 -7.21 -8.77 -7.93
CA GLN A 88 -7.05 -8.19 -9.27
C GLN A 88 -7.79 -9.01 -10.33
N GLN A 89 -7.67 -10.34 -10.30
CA GLN A 89 -8.38 -11.22 -11.21
C GLN A 89 -9.90 -11.10 -11.05
N GLU A 90 -10.39 -11.03 -9.81
CA GLU A 90 -11.81 -10.86 -9.53
C GLU A 90 -12.36 -9.52 -10.03
N VAL A 91 -11.60 -8.43 -9.88
CA VAL A 91 -11.98 -7.12 -10.42
C VAL A 91 -12.07 -7.14 -11.95
N ILE A 92 -11.14 -7.82 -12.63
CA ILE A 92 -11.18 -7.98 -14.09
C ILE A 92 -12.46 -8.73 -14.49
N ARG A 93 -12.72 -9.88 -13.86
CA ARG A 93 -13.92 -10.70 -14.09
C ARG A 93 -15.21 -9.92 -13.90
N LEU A 94 -15.31 -9.14 -12.82
CA LEU A 94 -16.50 -8.32 -12.54
C LEU A 94 -16.68 -7.20 -13.56
N LYS A 95 -15.60 -6.57 -14.03
CA LYS A 95 -15.67 -5.55 -15.09
C LYS A 95 -16.16 -6.12 -16.41
N GLU A 96 -15.71 -7.32 -16.77
CA GLU A 96 -16.20 -8.03 -17.97
C GLU A 96 -17.70 -8.31 -17.85
N GLN A 97 -18.14 -8.87 -16.72
CA GLN A 97 -19.58 -9.13 -16.48
C GLN A 97 -20.41 -7.85 -16.51
N GLN A 98 -19.90 -6.74 -15.96
CA GLN A 98 -20.58 -5.46 -16.01
C GLN A 98 -20.71 -4.96 -17.46
N MET A 99 -19.68 -5.12 -18.27
CA MET A 99 -19.72 -4.73 -19.68
C MET A 99 -20.73 -5.57 -20.46
N ASP A 100 -20.72 -6.88 -20.27
CA ASP A 100 -21.66 -7.80 -20.92
C ASP A 100 -23.11 -7.48 -20.55
N LEU A 101 -23.37 -7.25 -19.27
CA LEU A 101 -24.69 -6.84 -18.78
C LEU A 101 -25.12 -5.51 -19.39
N LYS A 102 -24.21 -4.53 -19.47
CA LYS A 102 -24.49 -3.23 -20.07
C LYS A 102 -24.89 -3.37 -21.54
N VAL A 103 -24.11 -4.10 -22.33
CA VAL A 103 -24.40 -4.35 -23.74
C VAL A 103 -25.75 -5.07 -23.90
N TYR A 104 -26.02 -6.06 -23.06
CA TYR A 104 -27.30 -6.77 -23.07
C TYR A 104 -28.47 -5.85 -22.72
N THR A 105 -28.34 -4.98 -21.73
CA THR A 105 -29.39 -4.01 -21.39
C THR A 105 -29.63 -3.00 -22.50
N GLU A 106 -28.57 -2.51 -23.15
CA GLU A 106 -28.69 -1.59 -24.29
C GLU A 106 -29.39 -2.27 -25.48
N ASP A 107 -29.08 -3.54 -25.79
CA ASP A 107 -29.79 -4.31 -26.83
C ASP A 107 -31.28 -4.49 -26.48
N LEU A 108 -31.60 -4.85 -25.23
CA LEU A 108 -32.98 -4.98 -24.79
C LEU A 108 -33.75 -3.66 -24.86
N GLU A 109 -33.16 -2.56 -24.41
CA GLU A 109 -33.76 -1.23 -24.50
C GLU A 109 -34.00 -0.82 -25.96
N ASN A 110 -33.02 -1.03 -26.83
CA ASN A 110 -33.16 -0.77 -28.26
C ASN A 110 -34.29 -1.59 -28.89
N ARG A 111 -34.42 -2.88 -28.53
CA ARG A 111 -35.53 -3.74 -29.01
C ARG A 111 -36.88 -3.35 -28.43
N LEU A 112 -36.92 -2.84 -27.21
CA LEU A 112 -38.15 -2.31 -26.61
C LEU A 112 -38.58 -0.99 -27.24
N TRP A 113 -37.63 -0.20 -27.76
CA TRP A 113 -37.91 1.11 -28.36
C TRP A 113 -38.01 1.08 -29.89
N CYS A 114 -37.59 0.01 -30.57
CA CYS A 114 -37.59 -0.05 -32.04
C CYS A 114 -38.98 0.17 -32.65
N ASN A 115 -40.05 -0.18 -31.92
CA ASN A 115 -41.44 0.01 -32.34
C ASN A 115 -42.11 1.24 -31.70
N ASN A 116 -41.37 2.03 -30.92
CA ASN A 116 -41.89 3.22 -30.26
C ASN A 116 -41.54 4.46 -31.10
N ILE A 117 -42.55 5.19 -31.52
CA ILE A 117 -42.39 6.47 -32.22
C ILE A 117 -42.58 7.60 -31.20
N CYS A 118 -41.61 8.52 -31.14
CA CYS A 118 -41.73 9.74 -30.36
C CYS A 118 -42.09 10.90 -31.29
N ILE A 119 -43.28 11.47 -31.07
CA ILE A 119 -43.76 12.66 -31.79
C ILE A 119 -43.47 13.88 -30.89
N ARG A 120 -42.71 14.84 -31.41
CA ARG A 120 -42.34 16.07 -30.71
C ARG A 120 -43.20 17.23 -31.16
N ASP A 121 -43.24 18.28 -30.34
CA ASP A 121 -43.93 19.55 -30.62
C ASP A 121 -45.43 19.42 -30.91
N THR A 122 -46.08 18.39 -30.35
CA THR A 122 -47.53 18.23 -30.42
C THR A 122 -48.22 19.21 -29.45
N PRO A 123 -49.10 20.11 -29.93
CA PRO A 123 -49.80 21.10 -29.10
C PRO A 123 -50.49 20.43 -27.90
N MET A 124 -50.63 21.09 -26.76
CA MET A 124 -50.90 20.43 -25.48
C MET A 124 -52.37 20.00 -25.24
N GLU A 125 -53.26 20.20 -26.21
CA GLU A 125 -54.72 20.07 -26.03
C GLU A 125 -55.54 19.37 -27.15
N PRO A 126 -55.04 19.04 -28.37
CA PRO A 126 -55.89 18.54 -29.45
C PRO A 126 -56.27 17.05 -29.31
N GLU A 127 -55.75 16.36 -28.30
CA GLU A 127 -55.85 14.89 -28.17
C GLU A 127 -57.14 14.42 -27.48
N GLY A 128 -57.78 15.30 -26.71
CA GLY A 128 -58.95 14.94 -25.88
C GLY A 128 -58.66 13.83 -24.87
N GLU A 129 -59.68 13.04 -24.51
CA GLU A 129 -59.54 11.89 -23.59
C GLU A 129 -58.89 10.65 -24.24
N ASP A 130 -58.80 10.57 -25.58
CA ASP A 130 -58.30 9.40 -26.31
C ASP A 130 -57.13 9.74 -27.26
N ILE A 131 -55.93 9.68 -26.67
CA ILE A 131 -54.66 9.90 -27.36
C ILE A 131 -54.42 8.87 -28.49
N ASN A 132 -54.91 7.62 -28.34
CA ASN A 132 -54.68 6.60 -29.37
C ASN A 132 -55.41 6.94 -30.66
N SER A 133 -56.68 7.37 -30.55
CA SER A 133 -57.47 7.81 -31.69
C SER A 133 -56.89 9.06 -32.35
N TYR A 134 -56.40 10.01 -31.54
CA TYR A 134 -55.70 11.19 -32.06
C TYR A 134 -54.47 10.81 -32.89
N VAL A 135 -53.61 9.92 -32.38
CA VAL A 135 -52.40 9.48 -33.09
C VAL A 135 -52.74 8.74 -34.38
N LYS A 136 -53.77 7.88 -34.39
CA LYS A 136 -54.25 7.22 -35.62
C LYS A 136 -54.70 8.23 -36.68
N ALA A 137 -55.47 9.24 -36.29
CA ALA A 137 -55.94 10.29 -37.19
C ALA A 137 -54.75 11.11 -37.74
N LEU A 138 -53.78 11.43 -36.89
CA LEU A 138 -52.55 12.13 -37.29
C LEU A 138 -51.77 11.34 -38.34
N PHE A 139 -51.56 10.04 -38.14
CA PHE A 139 -50.88 9.20 -39.13
C PHE A 139 -51.68 9.08 -40.43
N ALA A 140 -53.01 8.95 -40.38
CA ALA A 140 -53.84 8.91 -41.57
C ALA A 140 -53.74 10.22 -42.39
N GLN A 141 -53.65 11.36 -41.71
CA GLN A 141 -53.45 12.66 -42.35
C GLN A 141 -52.07 12.77 -43.02
N ILE A 142 -51.01 12.28 -42.36
CA ILE A 142 -49.63 12.37 -42.86
C ILE A 142 -49.38 11.38 -44.00
N LEU A 143 -49.81 10.13 -43.86
CA LEU A 143 -49.55 9.04 -44.81
C LEU A 143 -50.55 9.03 -45.99
N GLY A 144 -51.70 9.70 -45.84
CA GLY A 144 -52.73 9.81 -46.86
C GLY A 144 -53.69 8.63 -46.95
N PRO A 145 -54.74 8.74 -47.78
CA PRO A 145 -55.85 7.78 -47.83
C PRO A 145 -55.48 6.40 -48.42
N SER A 146 -54.30 6.27 -49.05
CA SER A 146 -53.81 5.00 -49.59
C SER A 146 -52.94 4.21 -48.60
N ALA A 147 -52.70 4.75 -47.40
CA ALA A 147 -51.87 4.10 -46.41
C ALA A 147 -52.63 2.95 -45.70
N PRO A 148 -51.93 1.89 -45.29
CA PRO A 148 -52.52 0.85 -44.46
C PRO A 148 -52.95 1.39 -43.09
N GLU A 149 -53.96 0.76 -42.48
CA GLU A 149 -54.45 1.15 -41.16
C GLU A 149 -53.36 1.02 -40.09
N VAL A 150 -53.07 2.12 -39.38
CA VAL A 150 -52.05 2.14 -38.34
C VAL A 150 -52.61 1.55 -37.04
N GLN A 151 -52.00 0.46 -36.59
CA GLN A 151 -52.31 -0.14 -35.28
C GLN A 151 -51.47 0.51 -34.19
N VAL A 152 -52.14 1.18 -33.25
CA VAL A 152 -51.51 1.80 -32.09
C VAL A 152 -51.86 0.95 -30.86
N HIS A 153 -50.85 0.32 -30.26
CA HIS A 153 -51.04 -0.48 -29.04
C HIS A 153 -51.18 0.39 -27.80
N ARG A 154 -50.35 1.44 -27.69
CA ARG A 154 -50.34 2.37 -26.55
C ARG A 154 -49.75 3.69 -26.96
N ALA A 155 -50.46 4.78 -26.71
CA ALA A 155 -49.96 6.14 -26.79
C ALA A 155 -50.12 6.83 -25.43
N HIS A 156 -49.15 7.66 -25.08
CA HIS A 156 -49.19 8.49 -23.87
C HIS A 156 -48.26 9.68 -24.04
N ARG A 157 -48.58 10.81 -23.40
CA ARG A 157 -47.64 11.92 -23.26
C ARG A 157 -46.62 11.61 -22.19
N ARG A 158 -45.35 11.92 -22.47
CA ARG A 158 -44.28 11.91 -21.48
C ARG A 158 -44.00 13.34 -21.04
N SER A 159 -43.89 13.59 -19.74
CA SER A 159 -43.53 14.91 -19.23
C SER A 159 -42.05 15.21 -19.57
N LEU A 160 -41.76 16.48 -19.87
CA LEU A 160 -40.42 16.98 -20.24
C LEU A 160 -39.32 16.72 -19.20
N GLN A 161 -39.66 16.28 -17.98
CA GLN A 161 -38.71 16.08 -16.88
C GLN A 161 -37.83 14.82 -17.01
N HIS A 162 -38.14 13.90 -17.93
CA HIS A 162 -37.45 12.60 -18.06
C HIS A 162 -36.69 12.41 -19.37
N TRP A 163 -36.28 13.50 -20.03
CA TRP A 163 -35.38 13.45 -21.18
C TRP A 163 -33.96 13.74 -20.72
N ARG A 164 -33.13 12.70 -20.56
CA ARG A 164 -31.67 12.79 -20.44
C ARG A 164 -31.04 11.88 -21.47
#